data_AF-A0A7Z3DYN0-F1
#
_entry.id   AF-A0A7Z3DYN0-F1
#
_cell.length_a   1.000
_cell.length_b   1.000
_cell.length_c   1.000
_cell.angle_alpha   90.00
_cell.angle_beta   90.00
_cell.angle_gamma   90.00
#
_symmetry.space_group_name_H-M   'P 1'
#
loop_
_entity.id
_entity.type
_entity.pdbx_description
1 polymer ?
#
loop_
_entity_poly.entity_id
_entity_poly.type
_entity_poly.pdbx_seq_one_letter_code
_entity_poly.pdbx_strand_id
1 'polypeptide(L)'
;MTLYNYTTIIILMILGLYIIINDKNLIKKMIGVNIFQASVLLFYISLGYIKSSLPPILVPNFYLYSNPIPQVLMLTAIVVGIATFSVGLSIAVKIEEKYGTINQDKYI
;
A
#
# COMPACT_ATOMS: atom_id res chain seq x y z
N MET A 1 16.72 -4.24 14.79
CA MET A 1 16.11 -4.50 13.46
C MET A 1 14.64 -4.08 13.41
N THR A 2 13.82 -4.42 14.41
CA THR A 2 12.37 -4.11 14.41
C THR A 2 12.04 -2.63 14.56
N LEU A 3 12.73 -1.89 15.45
CA LEU A 3 12.41 -0.47 15.69
C LEU A 3 12.61 0.40 14.43
N TYR A 4 13.74 0.24 13.73
CA TYR A 4 14.02 0.95 12.48
C TYR A 4 12.96 0.70 11.40
N ASN A 5 12.53 -0.55 11.25
CA ASN A 5 11.46 -0.90 10.30
C ASN A 5 10.16 -0.17 10.65
N TYR A 6 9.72 -0.21 11.91
CA TYR A 6 8.49 0.46 12.33
C TYR A 6 8.57 1.97 12.15
N THR A 7 9.70 2.60 12.48
CA THR A 7 9.87 4.04 12.28
C THR A 7 9.80 4.43 10.81
N THR A 8 10.47 3.69 9.92
CA THR A 8 10.44 3.95 8.47
C THR A 8 9.03 3.78 7.92
N ILE A 9 8.31 2.73 8.34
CA ILE A 9 6.93 2.46 7.92
C ILE A 9 5.99 3.58 8.36
N ILE A 10 6.11 4.07 9.60
CA ILE A 10 5.29 5.18 10.11
C ILE A 10 5.55 6.47 9.30
N ILE A 11 6.81 6.78 9.00
CA ILE A 11 7.16 7.94 8.16
C ILE A 11 6.53 7.79 6.76
N LEU A 12 6.64 6.61 6.14
CA LEU A 12 6.06 6.32 4.83
C LEU A 12 4.53 6.46 4.84
N MET A 13 3.89 5.98 5.91
CA MET A 13 2.45 6.05 6.09
C MET A 13 1.97 7.50 6.24
N ILE A 14 2.68 8.32 7.02
CA ILE A 14 2.39 9.76 7.18
C ILE A 14 2.60 10.50 5.85
N LEU A 15 3.66 10.19 5.11
CA LEU A 15 3.92 10.80 3.80
C LEU A 15 2.82 10.46 2.78
N GLY A 16 2.38 9.20 2.72
CA GLY A 16 1.27 8.79 1.87
C GLY A 16 -0.02 9.54 2.20
N LEU A 17 -0.35 9.67 3.48
CA LEU A 17 -1.50 10.46 3.96
C LEU A 17 -1.36 11.95 3.62
N TYR A 18 -0.16 12.52 3.78
CA TYR A 18 0.10 13.93 3.49
C TYR A 18 -0.15 14.27 2.01
N ILE A 19 0.31 13.42 1.08
CA ILE A 19 0.09 13.59 -0.37
C ILE A 19 -1.40 13.61 -0.69
N ILE A 20 -2.18 12.69 -0.10
CA ILE A 20 -3.62 12.58 -0.35
C ILE A 20 -4.38 13.85 0.07
N ILE A 21 -3.98 14.44 1.20
CA ILE A 21 -4.63 15.64 1.76
C ILE A 21 -4.20 16.91 1.01
N ASN A 22 -2.91 17.06 0.72
CA ASN A 22 -2.33 18.32 0.26
C ASN A 22 -2.41 18.53 -1.27
N ASP A 23 -2.28 17.47 -2.07
CA ASP A 23 -2.27 17.62 -3.53
C ASP A 23 -3.68 17.79 -4.09
N LYS A 24 -3.86 18.76 -5.00
CA LYS A 24 -5.14 19.02 -5.67
C LYS A 24 -5.35 18.21 -6.95
N ASN A 25 -4.28 17.60 -7.45
CA ASN A 25 -4.28 16.82 -8.68
C ASN A 25 -4.68 15.36 -8.36
N LEU A 26 -5.72 14.86 -9.04
CA LEU A 26 -6.25 13.51 -8.84
C LEU A 26 -5.20 12.41 -9.05
N ILE A 27 -4.29 12.57 -10.02
CA ILE A 27 -3.23 11.59 -10.28
C ILE A 27 -2.24 11.54 -9.11
N LYS A 28 -1.85 12.70 -8.58
CA LYS A 28 -0.97 12.76 -7.40
C LYS A 28 -1.63 12.15 -6.17
N LYS A 29 -2.93 12.37 -5.96
CA LYS A 29 -3.68 11.70 -4.89
C LYS A 29 -3.65 10.18 -5.03
N MET A 30 -3.82 9.66 -6.26
CA MET A 30 -3.74 8.22 -6.51
C MET A 30 -2.37 7.65 -6.15
N ILE A 31 -1.28 8.37 -6.49
CA ILE A 31 0.08 7.99 -6.07
C ILE A 31 0.19 7.97 -4.54
N GLY A 32 -0.38 8.97 -3.85
CA GLY A 32 -0.43 9.00 -2.38
C GLY A 32 -1.16 7.80 -1.77
N VAL A 33 -2.29 7.39 -2.36
CA VAL A 33 -3.04 6.18 -1.95
C VAL A 33 -2.19 4.92 -2.13
N ASN A 34 -1.44 4.80 -3.24
CA ASN A 34 -0.56 3.66 -3.48
C ASN A 34 0.58 3.58 -2.46
N ILE A 35 1.22 4.71 -2.15
CA ILE A 35 2.28 4.81 -1.12
C ILE A 35 1.72 4.44 0.26
N PHE A 36 0.53 4.93 0.61
CA PHE A 36 -0.13 4.59 1.86
C PHE A 36 -0.42 3.08 1.95
N GLN A 37 -0.97 2.49 0.89
CA GLN A 37 -1.21 1.05 0.82
C GLN A 37 0.10 0.26 1.01
N ALA A 38 1.17 0.61 0.29
CA ALA A 38 2.47 -0.04 0.43
C ALA A 38 3.02 0.03 1.86
N SER A 39 2.81 1.15 2.54
CA SER A 39 3.20 1.34 3.95
C SER A 39 2.46 0.37 4.89
N VAL A 40 1.13 0.23 4.70
CA VAL A 40 0.31 -0.73 5.46
C VAL A 40 0.75 -2.17 5.16
N LEU A 41 1.10 -2.48 3.91
CA LEU A 41 1.59 -3.81 3.56
C LEU A 41 2.88 -4.15 4.34
N LEU A 42 3.85 -3.22 4.34
CA LEU A 42 5.10 -3.38 5.08
C LEU A 42 4.88 -3.49 6.59
N PHE A 43 3.91 -2.76 7.15
CA PHE A 43 3.55 -2.86 8.57
C PHE A 43 3.14 -4.28 8.96
N TYR A 44 2.22 -4.89 8.21
CA TYR A 44 1.75 -6.24 8.49
C TYR A 44 2.82 -7.31 8.26
N ILE A 45 3.66 -7.16 7.23
CA ILE A 45 4.80 -8.07 7.00
C ILE A 45 5.77 -8.02 8.17
N SER A 46 6.06 -6.81 8.69
CA SER A 46 6.94 -6.64 9.85
C SER A 46 6.36 -7.25 11.13
N LEU A 47 5.04 -7.26 11.31
CA LEU A 47 4.37 -7.94 12.42
C LEU A 47 4.42 -9.47 12.31
N GLY A 48 4.35 -10.00 11.08
CA GLY A 48 4.39 -11.43 10.80
C GLY A 48 5.78 -12.07 10.85
N TYR A 49 6.84 -11.27 10.93
CA TYR A 49 8.21 -11.75 10.86
C TYR A 49 8.67 -12.39 12.17
N ILE A 50 9.03 -13.68 12.11
CA ILE A 50 9.64 -14.41 13.22
C ILE A 50 11.14 -14.53 12.96
N LYS A 51 11.96 -14.13 13.93
CA LYS A 51 13.42 -14.16 13.82
C LYS A 51 13.90 -15.60 13.60
N SER A 52 14.76 -15.81 12.60
CA SER A 52 15.33 -17.13 12.24
C SER A 52 14.33 -18.16 11.71
N SER A 53 13.25 -17.70 11.06
CA SER A 53 12.26 -18.59 10.43
C SER A 53 12.44 -18.65 8.91
N LEU A 54 12.06 -19.79 8.31
CA LEU A 54 11.95 -19.93 6.86
C LEU A 54 10.61 -19.39 6.35
N PRO A 55 10.52 -18.98 5.07
CA PRO A 55 9.23 -18.79 4.42
C PRO A 55 8.36 -20.04 4.58
N PRO A 56 7.02 -19.92 4.68
CA PRO A 56 6.10 -21.05 4.90
C PRO A 56 5.98 -21.92 3.63
N ILE A 57 7.08 -22.56 3.28
CA ILE A 57 7.25 -23.51 2.18
C ILE A 57 7.82 -24.76 2.83
N LEU A 58 7.11 -25.88 2.75
CA LEU A 58 7.50 -27.12 3.40
C LEU A 58 8.86 -27.60 2.85
N VAL A 59 9.87 -27.67 3.71
CA VAL A 59 11.20 -28.22 3.41
C VAL A 59 11.47 -29.39 4.36
N PRO A 60 11.96 -30.55 3.88
CA PRO A 60 12.38 -31.63 4.77
C PRO A 60 13.50 -31.13 5.72
N ASN A 61 13.46 -31.56 6.98
CA ASN A 61 14.39 -31.20 8.07
C ASN A 61 14.31 -29.77 8.66
N PHE A 62 13.23 -29.01 8.45
CA PHE A 62 13.04 -27.70 9.10
C PHE A 62 11.70 -27.56 9.82
N TYR A 63 11.74 -27.04 11.06
CA TYR A 63 10.58 -26.94 11.97
C TYR A 63 10.16 -25.50 12.31
N LEU A 64 10.90 -24.49 11.86
CA LEU A 64 10.64 -23.07 12.14
C LEU A 64 10.24 -22.32 10.87
N TYR A 65 8.96 -22.01 10.76
CA TYR A 65 8.36 -21.26 9.66
C TYR A 65 7.81 -19.91 10.13
N SER A 66 7.86 -18.91 9.25
CA SER A 66 7.18 -17.62 9.44
C SER A 66 5.67 -17.83 9.50
N ASN A 67 4.96 -16.91 10.16
CA ASN A 67 3.50 -16.98 10.25
C ASN A 67 2.88 -16.87 8.85
N PRO A 68 2.13 -17.89 8.37
CA PRO A 68 1.52 -17.85 7.04
C PRO A 68 0.31 -16.90 6.96
N ILE A 69 -0.30 -16.55 8.10
CA ILE A 69 -1.53 -15.75 8.14
C ILE A 69 -1.29 -14.34 7.54
N PRO A 70 -0.29 -13.55 7.98
CA PRO A 70 -0.02 -12.24 7.38
C PRO A 70 0.32 -12.34 5.89
N GLN A 71 1.09 -13.35 5.47
CA GLN A 71 1.51 -13.47 4.07
C GLN A 71 0.33 -13.63 3.11
N VAL A 72 -0.65 -14.47 3.46
CA VAL A 72 -1.85 -14.67 2.63
C VAL A 72 -2.74 -13.43 2.63
N LEU A 73 -2.91 -12.77 3.79
CA LEU A 73 -3.68 -11.51 3.89
C LEU A 73 -3.06 -10.37 3.08
N MET A 74 -1.73 -10.32 2.96
CA MET A 74 -1.07 -9.29 2.16
C MET A 74 -1.24 -9.54 0.67
N LEU A 75 -1.21 -10.79 0.22
CA LEU A 75 -1.42 -11.12 -1.19
C LEU A 75 -2.81 -10.68 -1.65
N THR A 76 -3.84 -10.89 -0.83
CA THR A 76 -5.21 -10.43 -1.15
C THR A 76 -5.32 -8.92 -1.12
N ALA A 77 -4.70 -8.26 -0.14
CA ALA A 77 -4.67 -6.79 -0.05
C ALA A 77 -4.00 -6.14 -1.27
N ILE A 78 -2.93 -6.73 -1.81
CA ILE A 78 -2.26 -6.25 -3.02
C ILE A 78 -3.22 -6.30 -4.22
N VAL A 79 -3.89 -7.44 -4.45
CA VAL A 79 -4.81 -7.61 -5.58
C VAL A 79 -5.97 -6.63 -5.50
N VAL A 80 -6.60 -6.50 -4.32
CA VAL A 80 -7.70 -5.56 -4.11
C VAL A 80 -7.24 -4.12 -4.35
N GLY A 81 -6.06 -3.74 -3.86
CA GLY A 81 -5.57 -2.37 -4.05
C GLY A 81 -5.19 -2.02 -5.48
N ILE A 82 -4.64 -2.97 -6.27
CA ILE A 82 -4.42 -2.73 -7.71
C ILE A 82 -5.76 -2.58 -8.43
N ALA A 83 -6.78 -3.36 -8.07
CA ALA A 83 -8.11 -3.24 -8.64
C ALA A 83 -8.75 -1.88 -8.34
N THR A 84 -8.72 -1.43 -7.08
CA THR A 84 -9.27 -0.11 -6.71
C THR A 84 -8.46 1.05 -7.28
N PHE A 85 -7.14 0.93 -7.35
CA PHE A 85 -6.27 1.92 -8.01
C PHE A 85 -6.59 2.06 -9.50
N SER A 86 -6.80 0.95 -10.19
CA SER A 86 -7.16 0.95 -11.63
C SER A 86 -8.50 1.62 -11.88
N VAL A 87 -9.51 1.30 -11.06
CA VAL A 87 -10.83 1.96 -11.13
C VAL A 87 -10.71 3.45 -10.81
N GLY A 88 -9.95 3.80 -9.77
CA GLY A 88 -9.70 5.19 -9.39
C GLY A 88 -9.06 5.99 -10.53
N LEU A 89 -8.03 5.44 -11.17
CA LEU A 89 -7.35 6.08 -12.29
C LEU A 89 -8.27 6.19 -13.52
N SER A 90 -9.09 5.17 -13.79
CA SER A 90 -10.09 5.22 -14.86
C SER A 90 -11.09 6.37 -14.65
N ILE A 91 -11.52 6.60 -13.41
CA ILE A 91 -12.39 7.73 -13.06
C ILE A 91 -11.64 9.05 -13.25
N ALA A 92 -10.38 9.15 -12.82
CA ALA A 92 -9.57 10.35 -12.98
C ALA A 92 -9.40 10.75 -14.47
N VAL A 93 -9.14 9.77 -15.35
CA VAL A 93 -9.07 9.98 -16.81
C VAL A 93 -10.42 10.43 -17.36
N LYS A 94 -11.53 9.79 -16.98
CA LYS A 94 -12.88 10.21 -17.41
C LYS A 94 -13.24 11.64 -16.97
N ILE A 95 -12.78 12.06 -15.78
CA ILE A 95 -12.97 13.43 -15.30
C ILE A 95 -12.16 14.40 -16.17
N GLU A 96 -10.92 14.07 -16.50
CA GLU A 96 -10.11 14.87 -17.42
C GLU A 96 -10.79 15.02 -18.78
N GLU A 97 -11.24 13.92 -19.40
CA GLU A 97 -11.89 13.95 -20.71
C GLU A 97 -13.16 14.82 -20.73
N LYS A 98 -13.98 14.72 -19.66
CA LYS A 98 -15.28 15.41 -19.62
C LYS A 98 -15.17 16.91 -19.34
N TYR A 99 -14.15 17.32 -18.59
CA TYR A 99 -14.10 18.66 -18.03
C TYR A 99 -12.79 19.41 -18.33
N GLY A 100 -11.83 18.77 -19.00
CA GLY A 100 -10.58 19.37 -19.45
C GLY A 100 -9.61 19.75 -18.32
N THR A 101 -9.83 19.32 -17.07
CA THR A 101 -8.87 19.52 -16.00
C THR A 101 -8.85 18.40 -14.96
N ILE A 102 -7.66 18.15 -14.40
CA ILE A 102 -7.39 17.11 -13.40
C ILE A 102 -7.36 17.72 -11.97
N ASN A 103 -7.48 19.05 -11.86
CA ASN A 103 -7.44 19.75 -10.58
C ASN A 103 -8.84 19.81 -9.95
N GLN A 104 -8.93 19.35 -8.70
CA GLN A 104 -10.20 19.31 -7.96
C GLN A 104 -10.80 20.70 -7.71
N ASP A 105 -9.98 21.74 -7.60
CA ASP A 105 -10.44 23.12 -7.33
C ASP A 105 -11.38 23.70 -8.40
N LYS A 106 -11.41 23.15 -9.61
CA LYS A 106 -12.26 23.68 -10.69
C LYS A 106 -13.69 23.10 -10.67
N TYR A 107 -13.98 22.19 -9.72
CA TYR A 107 -15.23 21.43 -9.64
C TYR A 107 -16.04 21.67 -8.35
N ILE A 108 -15.54 22.49 -7.43
CA ILE A 108 -16.21 22.88 -6.18
C ILE A 108 -16.67 24.33 -6.29
#